data_AF-A0A3M8RTF1-F1
#
_entry.id   AF-A0A3M8RTF1-F1
#
_cell.length_a   1.000
_cell.length_b   1.000
_cell.length_c   1.000
_cell.angle_alpha   90.00
_cell.angle_beta   90.00
_cell.angle_gamma   90.00
#
_symmetry.space_group_name_H-M   'P 1'
#
loop_
_entity.id
_entity.type
_entity.pdbx_description
1 polymer ?
#
loop_
_entity_poly.entity_id
_entity_poly.type
_entity_poly.pdbx_seq_one_letter_code
_entity_poly.pdbx_strand_id
1 'polypeptide(L)' 'MATNLVVRNVEEDVALALKQVAASHGRSAEAEHREILRSALRRPPRRSLAEVLASMPDVGEDSDFDTRHHAT' A
#
# COMPACT_ATOMS: atom_id res chain seq x y z
N MET A 1 12.21 21.69 4.86
CA MET A 1 13.14 21.79 3.71
C MET A 1 12.53 20.96 2.59
N ALA A 2 12.08 21.57 1.49
CA ALA A 2 11.59 20.82 0.33
C ALA A 2 12.80 20.27 -0.43
N THR A 3 12.87 18.94 -0.57
CA THR A 3 13.93 18.27 -1.33
C THR A 3 13.44 18.02 -2.75
N ASN A 4 14.12 18.57 -3.75
CA ASN A 4 13.82 18.30 -5.16
C ASN A 4 14.46 16.97 -5.56
N LEU A 5 13.64 16.04 -6.04
CA LEU A 5 14.07 14.74 -6.58
C LEU A 5 13.95 14.78 -8.10
N VAL A 6 15.06 14.56 -8.81
CA VAL A 6 15.08 14.46 -10.27
C VAL A 6 15.44 13.04 -10.64
N VAL A 7 14.49 12.30 -11.21
CA VAL A 7 14.74 10.96 -11.76
C VAL A 7 15.19 11.11 -13.20
N ARG A 8 16.36 10.56 -13.52
CA ARG A 8 16.94 10.56 -14.88
C ARG A 8 16.90 9.15 -15.45
N ASN A 9 16.91 9.06 -16.78
CA ASN A 9 16.94 7.79 -17.50
C ASN A 9 15.75 6.86 -17.17
N VAL A 10 14.54 7.43 -17.21
CA VAL A 10 13.30 6.65 -17.11
C VAL A 10 12.94 6.11 -18.49
N GLU A 11 12.53 4.85 -18.54
CA GLU A 11 12.05 4.21 -19.75
C GLU A 11 10.84 4.94 -20.30
N GLU A 12 10.76 5.07 -21.62
CA GLU A 12 9.74 5.88 -22.28
C GLU A 12 8.33 5.34 -22.04
N ASP A 13 8.17 4.02 -21.94
CA ASP A 13 6.91 3.37 -21.61
C ASP A 13 6.43 3.73 -20.20
N VAL A 14 7.34 3.78 -19.22
CA VAL A 14 7.04 4.15 -17.83
C VAL A 14 6.64 5.62 -17.76
N ALA A 15 7.34 6.51 -18.47
CA ALA A 15 7.01 7.92 -18.54
C ALA A 15 5.64 8.16 -19.20
N LEU A 16 5.30 7.36 -20.23
CA LEU A 16 4.01 7.42 -20.91
C LEU A 16 2.88 6.92 -20.00
N ALA A 17 3.07 5.77 -19.34
CA ALA A 17 2.12 5.22 -18.38
C ALA A 17 1.85 6.21 -17.23
N LEU A 18 2.90 6.85 -16.70
CA LEU A 18 2.77 7.87 -15.66
C LEU A 18 1.92 9.06 -16.13
N LYS A 19 2.12 9.53 -17.37
CA LYS A 19 1.30 10.62 -17.94
C LYS A 19 -0.17 10.21 -18.10
N GLN A 20 -0.44 8.98 -18.54
CA GLN A 20 -1.80 8.46 -18.68
C GLN A 20 -2.51 8.38 -17.32
N VAL A 21 -1.83 7.85 -16.30
CA VAL A 21 -2.35 7.77 -14.94
C VAL A 21 -2.59 9.17 -14.38
N ALA A 22 -1.64 10.10 -14.54
CA ALA A 22 -1.81 11.48 -14.12
C ALA A 22 -3.02 12.16 -14.78
N ALA A 23 -3.22 11.94 -16.08
CA ALA A 23 -4.38 12.45 -16.81
C ALA A 23 -5.70 11.86 -16.27
N SER A 24 -5.74 10.56 -15.98
CA SER A 24 -6.92 9.90 -15.40
C SER A 24 -7.28 10.42 -14.01
N HIS A 25 -6.28 10.80 -13.21
CA HIS A 25 -6.45 11.35 -11.88
C HIS A 25 -6.66 12.88 -11.87
N GLY A 26 -6.61 13.54 -13.03
CA GLY A 26 -6.74 15.00 -13.15
C GLY A 26 -5.57 15.76 -12.51
N ARG A 27 -4.38 15.15 -12.46
CA ARG A 27 -3.18 15.68 -11.80
C ARG A 27 -2.06 15.94 -12.80
N SER A 28 -1.12 16.80 -12.44
CA SER A 28 0.13 16.90 -13.19
C SER A 28 0.97 15.64 -12.99
N ALA A 29 1.81 15.31 -13.98
CA ALA A 29 2.70 14.15 -13.89
C ALA A 29 3.60 14.18 -12.65
N GLU A 30 4.04 15.38 -12.22
CA GLU A 30 4.81 15.56 -10.99
C GLU A 30 3.99 15.27 -9.73
N ALA A 31 2.73 15.73 -9.67
CA ALA A 31 1.86 15.47 -8.53
C ALA A 31 1.53 13.99 -8.39
N GLU A 32 1.28 13.31 -9.51
CA GLU A 32 1.06 11.86 -9.53
C GLU A 32 2.33 11.10 -9.12
N HIS A 33 3.49 11.51 -9.61
CA HIS A 33 4.78 10.94 -9.20
C HIS A 33 5.01 11.07 -7.69
N ARG A 34 4.71 12.23 -7.10
CA ARG A 34 4.81 12.42 -5.65
C ARG A 34 3.84 11.53 -4.88
N GLU A 35 2.63 11.33 -5.38
CA GLU A 35 1.65 10.47 -4.71
C GLU A 35 2.02 8.99 -4.81
N ILE A 36 2.57 8.54 -5.94
CA ILE A 36 3.10 7.17 -6.10
C ILE A 36 4.26 6.95 -5.13
N LEU A 37 5.23 7.87 -5.07
CA LEU A 37 6.34 7.80 -4.11
C LEU A 37 5.83 7.80 -2.67
N ARG A 38 4.84 8.64 -2.37
CA ARG A 38 4.22 8.70 -1.04
C ARG A 38 3.55 7.37 -0.70
N SER A 39 2.77 6.80 -1.61
CA SER A 39 2.06 5.53 -1.43
C SER A 39 3.04 4.36 -1.27
N ALA A 40 4.11 4.33 -2.08
CA ALA A 40 5.13 3.30 -2.03
C ALA A 40 5.97 3.37 -0.74
N LEU A 41 6.39 4.58 -0.33
CA LEU A 41 7.33 4.77 0.79
C LEU A 41 6.65 4.98 2.15
N ARG A 42 5.43 5.52 2.21
CA ARG A 42 4.66 5.66 3.47
C ARG A 42 3.77 4.47 3.75
N ARG A 43 3.78 3.43 2.91
CA ARG A 43 3.10 2.20 3.27
C ARG A 43 3.75 1.68 4.56
N PRO A 44 3.02 1.58 5.68
CA PRO A 44 3.57 0.89 6.85
C PRO A 44 4.03 -0.49 6.38
N PRO A 45 5.15 -1.01 6.93
CA PRO A 45 5.65 -2.32 6.55
C PRO A 45 4.48 -3.28 6.57
N ARG A 46 4.26 -3.98 5.45
CA ARG A 46 3.15 -4.92 5.34
C ARG A 46 3.43 -5.99 6.37
N ARG A 47 2.81 -5.88 7.54
CA ARG A 47 2.84 -6.94 8.54
C ARG A 47 2.17 -8.13 7.86
N SER A 48 2.91 -9.22 7.77
CA SER A 48 2.36 -10.49 7.34
C SER A 48 1.18 -10.84 8.24
N LEU A 49 0.23 -11.61 7.70
CA LEU A 49 -0.88 -12.13 8.49
C LEU A 49 -0.37 -12.80 9.78
N ALA A 50 0.74 -13.54 9.67
CA ALA A 50 1.43 -14.16 10.80
C ALA A 50 1.92 -13.15 11.86
N GLU A 51 2.55 -12.03 11.47
CA GLU A 51 2.99 -11.00 12.41
C GLU A 51 1.83 -10.27 13.09
N VAL A 52 0.68 -10.14 12.41
CA VAL A 52 -0.53 -9.56 13.01
C VAL A 52 -1.10 -10.54 14.04
N LEU A 53 -1.27 -11.81 13.67
CA LEU A 53 -1.75 -12.88 14.56
C LEU A 53 -0.85 -13.04 15.80
N ALA A 54 0.48 -13.04 15.62
CA ALA A 54 1.43 -13.16 16.73
C ALA A 54 1.43 -11.95 17.69
N SER A 55 0.87 -10.80 17.27
CA SER A 55 0.71 -9.62 18.14
C SER A 55 -0.67 -9.50 18.76
N MET A 56 -1.59 -10.40 18.43
CA MET A 56 -2.89 -10.41 19.09
C MET A 56 -2.68 -10.81 20.56
N PRO A 57 -3.24 -10.04 21.52
CA PRO A 57 -3.21 -10.44 22.92
C PRO A 57 -3.98 -11.75 23.09
N ASP A 58 -3.59 -12.56 24.06
CA ASP A 58 -4.36 -13.74 24.46
C ASP A 58 -5.71 -13.27 25.03
N VAL A 59 -6.78 -13.49 24.26
CA VAL A 59 -8.15 -13.01 24.56
C VAL A 59 -9.03 -14.13 25.13
N GLY A 60 -8.47 -15.29 25.47
CA GLY A 60 -9.18 -16.43 26.05
C GLY A 60 -9.34 -17.59 25.07
N GLU A 61 -10.26 -18.50 25.37
CA GLU A 61 -10.48 -19.69 24.54
C GLU A 61 -11.37 -19.33 23.35
N ASP A 62 -10.81 -19.41 22.14
CA ASP A 62 -11.37 -19.18 20.78
C ASP A 62 -12.65 -20.00 20.46
N SER A 63 -13.60 -20.07 21.39
CA SER A 63 -14.81 -20.88 21.36
C SER A 63 -15.79 -20.37 20.30
N ASP A 64 -15.73 -19.08 19.99
CA ASP A 64 -16.44 -18.40 18.91
C ASP A 64 -15.90 -18.75 17.51
N PHE A 65 -14.70 -19.33 17.42
CA PHE A 65 -14.13 -19.85 16.16
C PHE A 65 -14.40 -21.35 15.95
N ASP A 66 -15.06 -22.05 16.89
CA ASP A 66 -15.36 -23.46 16.73
C ASP A 66 -16.47 -23.68 15.70
N THR A 67 -16.05 -24.10 14.51
CA THR A 67 -16.94 -24.47 13.39
C THR A 67 -17.94 -25.58 13.71
N ARG A 68 -17.73 -26.37 14.78
CA ARG A 68 -18.66 -27.41 15.23
C ARG A 68 -19.84 -26.84 16.02
N HIS A 69 -19.73 -25.62 16.55
CA HIS A 69 -20.80 -24.95 17.29
C HIS A 69 -21.86 -24.28 16.38
N HIS A 70 -21.62 -24.16 15.06
CA HIS A 70 -22.57 -23.59 14.08
C HIS A 70 -23.58 -24.63 13.51
N ALA A 71 -23.55 -25.89 13.96
CA ALA A 71 -24.44 -26.94 13.47
C ALA A 71 -25.46 -27.37 14.53
N THR A 72 -26.44 -26.51 14.82
CA THR A 72 -27.79 -26.90 15.29
C THR A 72 -28.78 -25.77 15.06
#